data_AF-A0A090I5N7-F1
#
_entry.id   AF-A0A090I5N7-F1
#
_cell.length_a   1.000
_cell.length_b   1.000
_cell.length_c   1.000
_cell.angle_alpha   90.00
_cell.angle_beta   90.00
_cell.angle_gamma   90.00
#
_symmetry.space_group_name_H-M   'P 1'
#
loop_
_entity.id
_entity.type
_entity.pdbx_description
1 polymer ?
#
loop_
_entity_poly.entity_id
_entity_poly.type
_entity_poly.pdbx_seq_one_letter_code
_entity_poly.pdbx_strand_id
1 'polypeptide(L)'
;MSISTSLSHTFKRIAKAVGEVIEFQSRIWIINIHEGTLNDESFIINEDSFQEPMQWMVKRKYSTEMIDKVDMMKRSQVIVLILNNVEHRLIRVK
;
A
#
# COMPACT_ATOMS: atom_id res chain seq x y z
N MET A 1 -45.28 -9.92 2.73
CA MET A 1 -43.94 -10.39 3.16
C MET A 1 -42.94 -9.90 2.13
N SER A 2 -42.07 -8.94 2.46
CA SER A 2 -40.89 -8.58 1.66
C SER A 2 -40.12 -7.48 2.38
N ILE A 3 -39.27 -7.86 3.34
CA ILE A 3 -38.31 -6.94 4.00
C ILE A 3 -36.89 -7.52 3.97
N SER A 4 -36.71 -8.74 3.46
CA SER A 4 -35.49 -9.53 3.65
C SER A 4 -34.36 -9.24 2.65
N THR A 5 -34.62 -8.52 1.56
CA THR A 5 -33.62 -8.34 0.49
C THR A 5 -32.74 -7.10 0.66
N SER A 6 -33.26 -5.99 1.22
CA SER A 6 -32.51 -4.72 1.32
C SER A 6 -31.39 -4.74 2.37
N LEU A 7 -31.55 -5.50 3.45
CA LEU A 7 -30.55 -5.58 4.54
C LEU A 7 -29.29 -6.33 4.10
N SER A 8 -29.41 -7.27 3.17
CA SER A 8 -28.27 -8.05 2.66
C SER A 8 -27.28 -7.23 1.84
N HIS A 9 -27.75 -6.18 1.15
CA HIS A 9 -26.94 -5.38 0.24
C HIS A 9 -26.07 -4.36 0.97
N THR A 10 -26.57 -3.78 2.05
CA THR A 10 -25.84 -2.82 2.90
C THR A 10 -24.79 -3.52 3.75
N PHE A 11 -25.11 -4.68 4.34
CA PHE A 11 -24.15 -5.51 5.09
C PHE A 11 -22.96 -5.94 4.22
N LYS A 12 -23.21 -6.34 2.97
CA LYS A 12 -22.14 -6.71 2.02
C LYS A 12 -21.18 -5.54 1.73
N ARG A 13 -21.70 -4.31 1.62
CA ARG A 13 -20.86 -3.12 1.37
C ARG A 13 -19.98 -2.77 2.58
N ILE A 14 -20.53 -2.84 3.79
CA ILE A 14 -19.78 -2.58 5.02
C ILE A 14 -18.71 -3.64 5.24
N ALA A 15 -19.05 -4.92 5.06
CA ALA A 15 -18.09 -6.03 5.18
C ALA A 15 -16.94 -5.89 4.17
N LYS A 16 -17.24 -5.47 2.93
CA LYS A 16 -16.22 -5.21 1.91
C LYS A 16 -15.30 -4.05 2.32
N ALA A 17 -15.85 -2.92 2.75
CA ALA A 17 -15.05 -1.78 3.18
C ALA A 17 -14.17 -2.10 4.39
N VAL A 18 -14.69 -2.82 5.38
CA VAL A 18 -13.90 -3.29 6.54
C VAL A 18 -12.80 -4.27 6.10
N GLY A 19 -13.11 -5.16 5.15
CA GLY A 19 -12.12 -6.07 4.57
C GLY A 19 -10.97 -5.34 3.87
N GLU A 20 -11.28 -4.31 3.07
CA GLU A 20 -10.28 -3.47 2.40
C GLU A 20 -9.39 -2.73 3.42
N VAL A 21 -9.99 -2.22 4.51
CA VAL A 21 -9.24 -1.57 5.60
C VAL A 21 -8.28 -2.54 6.31
N ILE A 22 -8.77 -3.73 6.66
CA ILE A 22 -7.96 -4.76 7.30
C ILE A 22 -6.82 -5.21 6.37
N GLU A 23 -7.09 -5.30 5.07
CA GLU A 23 -6.09 -5.73 4.10
C GLU A 23 -4.91 -4.77 4.07
N PHE A 24 -5.14 -3.46 3.90
CA PHE A 24 -4.03 -2.51 3.81
C PHE A 24 -3.30 -2.34 5.14
N GLN A 25 -4.02 -2.28 6.28
CA GLN A 25 -3.40 -2.19 7.61
C GLN A 25 -2.51 -3.38 7.95
N SER A 26 -2.67 -4.51 7.26
CA SER A 26 -1.83 -5.69 7.45
C SER A 26 -0.51 -5.64 6.66
N ARG A 27 -0.34 -4.67 5.75
CA ARG A 27 0.78 -4.59 4.81
C ARG A 27 2.03 -4.08 5.50
N ILE A 28 3.14 -4.75 5.18
CA ILE A 28 4.48 -4.35 5.59
C ILE A 28 5.35 -4.24 4.33
N TRP A 29 6.04 -3.13 4.22
CA TRP A 29 6.95 -2.82 3.12
C TRP A 29 8.38 -2.69 3.63
N ILE A 30 9.32 -3.17 2.83
CA ILE A 30 10.73 -2.79 2.94
C ILE A 30 11.03 -1.90 1.74
N ILE A 31 11.56 -0.72 1.99
CA ILE A 31 11.90 0.26 0.96
C ILE A 31 13.38 0.57 1.08
N ASN A 32 14.12 0.23 0.02
CA ASN A 32 15.53 0.58 -0.09
C ASN A 32 15.65 1.77 -1.04
N ILE A 33 16.34 2.81 -0.61
CA ILE A 33 16.62 4.01 -1.40
C ILE A 33 18.11 4.04 -1.66
N HIS A 34 18.50 4.04 -2.92
CA HIS A 34 19.89 4.00 -3.36
C HIS A 34 20.31 5.37 -3.88
N GLU A 35 20.92 6.19 -3.01
CA GLU A 35 21.45 7.51 -3.35
C GLU A 35 22.94 7.41 -3.71
N GLY A 36 23.23 6.88 -4.90
CA GLY A 36 24.60 6.78 -5.42
C GLY A 36 25.42 5.65 -4.81
N THR A 37 26.75 5.70 -4.95
CA THR A 37 27.65 4.54 -4.77
C THR A 37 27.84 4.03 -3.34
N LEU A 38 27.39 4.75 -2.30
CA LEU A 38 27.77 4.47 -0.91
C LEU A 38 26.63 4.61 0.12
N ASN A 39 25.47 5.16 -0.26
CA ASN A 39 24.39 5.46 0.69
C ASN A 39 23.12 4.68 0.34
N ASP A 40 22.94 3.57 1.04
CA ASP A 40 21.74 2.74 0.99
C ASP A 40 20.94 2.94 2.26
N GLU A 41 19.80 3.61 2.15
CA GLU A 41 18.86 3.73 3.26
C GLU A 41 17.77 2.67 3.13
N SER A 42 17.55 1.90 4.19
CA SER A 42 16.50 0.88 4.25
C SER A 42 15.44 1.28 5.28
N PHE A 43 14.18 1.33 4.84
CA PHE A 43 13.03 1.67 5.66
C PHE A 43 12.08 0.48 5.78
N ILE A 44 11.58 0.24 6.98
CA ILE A 44 10.48 -0.71 7.21
C ILE A 44 9.22 0.12 7.46
N ILE A 45 8.23 -0.02 6.59
CA ILE A 45 6.96 0.69 6.66
C ILE A 45 5.88 -0.31 7.03
N ASN A 46 5.18 -0.04 8.13
CA ASN A 46 4.02 -0.80 8.56
C ASN A 46 2.78 0.08 8.42
N GLU A 47 1.78 -0.40 7.69
CA GLU A 47 0.55 0.37 7.43
C GLU A 47 -0.49 0.25 8.55
N ASP A 48 -0.23 -0.53 9.60
CA ASP A 48 -1.14 -0.70 10.75
C ASP A 48 -1.55 0.62 11.42
N SER A 49 -0.62 1.58 11.47
CA SER A 49 -0.79 2.90 12.07
C SER A 49 -1.32 3.96 11.08
N PHE A 50 -1.50 3.60 9.82
CA PHE A 50 -1.90 4.55 8.78
C PHE A 50 -3.42 4.68 8.70
N GLN A 51 -3.85 5.88 8.32
CA GLN A 51 -5.28 6.20 8.14
C GLN A 51 -5.72 5.97 6.69
N GLU A 52 -4.77 5.99 5.76
CA GLU A 52 -4.99 5.82 4.32
C GLU A 52 -3.95 4.85 3.75
N PRO A 53 -4.31 4.04 2.73
CA PRO A 53 -3.35 3.19 2.02
C PRO A 53 -2.19 4.00 1.44
N MET A 54 -0.99 3.42 1.40
CA MET A 54 0.17 4.03 0.74
C MET A 54 0.55 5.43 1.27
N GLN A 55 0.12 5.81 2.47
CA GLN A 55 0.28 7.16 3.04
C GLN A 55 1.75 7.62 3.08
N TRP A 56 2.70 6.69 3.25
CA TRP A 56 4.13 7.01 3.20
C TRP A 56 4.59 7.49 1.82
N MET A 57 4.13 6.84 0.74
CA MET A 57 4.44 7.25 -0.64
C MET A 57 3.77 8.58 -1.00
N VAL A 58 2.53 8.79 -0.54
CA VAL A 58 1.84 10.09 -0.71
C VAL A 58 2.65 11.22 -0.06
N LYS A 59 3.13 11.04 1.17
CA LYS A 59 3.96 12.04 1.87
C LYS A 59 5.29 12.32 1.15
N ARG A 60 5.88 11.32 0.51
CA ARG A 60 7.10 11.46 -0.30
C ARG A 60 6.86 11.94 -1.74
N LYS A 61 5.62 12.30 -2.08
CA LYS A 61 5.23 12.87 -3.38
C LYS A 61 5.51 11.95 -4.57
N TYR A 62 5.34 10.64 -4.39
CA TYR A 62 5.30 9.72 -5.52
C TYR A 62 4.12 10.08 -6.43
N SER A 63 4.26 9.84 -7.73
CA SER A 63 3.16 10.02 -8.67
C SER A 63 2.04 9.01 -8.39
N THR A 64 0.80 9.38 -8.72
CA THR A 64 -0.35 8.47 -8.58
C THR A 64 -0.13 7.16 -9.33
N GLU A 65 0.44 7.19 -10.53
CA GLU A 65 0.75 5.98 -11.31
C GLU A 65 1.73 5.05 -10.58
N MET A 66 2.73 5.60 -9.90
CA MET A 66 3.67 4.80 -9.09
C MET A 66 2.99 4.18 -7.88
N ILE A 67 2.12 4.95 -7.21
CA ILE A 67 1.37 4.49 -6.05
C ILE A 67 0.45 3.35 -6.46
N ASP A 68 -0.32 3.51 -7.54
CA ASP A 68 -1.25 2.49 -8.03
C ASP A 68 -0.51 1.18 -8.38
N LYS A 69 0.66 1.27 -9.02
CA LYS A 69 1.50 0.10 -9.33
C LYS A 69 1.94 -0.64 -8.07
N VAL A 70 2.33 0.09 -7.01
CA VAL A 70 2.77 -0.52 -5.75
C VAL A 70 1.60 -1.07 -4.96
N ASP A 71 0.47 -0.38 -4.92
CA ASP A 71 -0.75 -0.82 -4.24
C ASP A 71 -1.28 -2.17 -4.77
N MET A 72 -1.14 -2.39 -6.08
CA MET A 72 -1.49 -3.64 -6.75
C MET A 72 -0.50 -4.81 -6.49
N MET A 73 0.64 -4.56 -5.85
CA MET A 73 1.64 -5.60 -5.61
C MET A 73 1.09 -6.68 -4.68
N LYS A 74 1.34 -7.94 -5.00
CA LYS A 74 1.10 -9.08 -4.10
C LYS A 74 2.27 -9.28 -3.15
N ARG A 75 2.06 -10.05 -2.08
CA ARG A 75 3.11 -10.45 -1.14
C ARG A 75 4.31 -11.06 -1.88
N SER A 76 5.52 -10.76 -1.40
CA SER A 76 6.80 -11.18 -1.96
C SER A 76 7.13 -10.63 -3.34
N GLN A 77 6.36 -9.66 -3.84
CA GLN A 77 6.75 -8.93 -5.04
C GLN A 77 7.70 -7.78 -4.71
N VAL A 78 8.48 -7.41 -5.72
CA VAL A 78 9.44 -6.30 -5.69
C VAL A 78 9.17 -5.42 -6.89
N ILE A 79 9.13 -4.11 -6.67
CA ILE A 79 9.11 -3.10 -7.74
C ILE A 79 10.27 -2.14 -7.50
N VAL A 80 10.92 -1.75 -8.59
CA VAL A 80 11.93 -0.70 -8.60
C VAL A 80 11.35 0.51 -9.31
N LEU A 81 11.43 1.67 -8.67
CA LEU A 81 10.95 2.95 -9.18
C LEU A 81 12.11 3.93 -9.20
N ILE A 82 12.08 4.86 -10.16
CA ILE A 82 12.98 6.00 -10.18
C ILE A 82 12.18 7.24 -9.73
N LEU A 83 12.60 7.84 -8.62
CA LEU A 83 12.03 9.09 -8.11
C LEU A 83 13.17 10.09 -7.97
N ASN A 84 13.06 11.27 -8.60
CA ASN A 84 14.10 12.32 -8.55
C ASN A 84 15.51 11.81 -8.91
N ASN A 85 15.62 10.92 -9.88
CA ASN A 85 16.89 10.32 -10.32
C ASN A 85 17.57 9.39 -9.28
N VAL A 86 16.83 8.99 -8.25
CA VAL A 86 17.21 8.03 -7.22
C VAL A 86 16.44 6.73 -7.44
N GLU A 87 17.08 5.59 -7.21
CA GLU A 87 16.44 4.28 -7.28
C GLU A 87 15.77 3.93 -5.95
N HIS A 88 14.49 3.59 -6.01
CA HIS A 88 13.69 3.17 -4.88
C HIS A 88 13.19 1.75 -5.14
N ARG A 89 13.65 0.80 -4.33
CA ARG A 89 13.23 -0.60 -4.39
C ARG A 89 12.25 -0.89 -3.27
N LEU A 90 11.01 -1.16 -3.64
CA LEU A 90 9.92 -1.48 -2.71
C LEU A 90 9.64 -2.98 -2.74
N ILE A 91 9.50 -3.58 -1.56
CA ILE A 91 9.27 -5.01 -1.38
C ILE A 91 8.04 -5.17 -0.50
N ARG A 92 7.03 -5.90 -0.98
CA ARG A 92 5.87 -6.27 -0.14
C ARG A 92 6.21 -7.51 0.68
N VAL A 93 6.33 -7.37 2.00
CA VAL A 93 6.69 -8.46 2.91
C VAL A 93 5.45 -9.24 3.37
N LYS A 94 4.36 -8.52 3.63
CA LYS A 94 3.10 -9.06 4.14
C LYS A 94 1.92 -8.66 3.26
#